data_AF-A0A931E9T8-F1
#
_entry.id   AF-A0A931E9T8-F1
#
_cell.length_a   1.000
_cell.length_b   1.000
_cell.length_c   1.000
_cell.angle_alpha   90.00
_cell.angle_beta   90.00
_cell.angle_gamma   90.00
#
_symmetry.space_group_name_H-M   'P 1'
#
loop_
_entity.id
_entity.type
_entity.pdbx_description
1 polymer ?
#
loop_
_entity_poly.entity_id
_entity_poly.type
_entity_poly.pdbx_seq_one_letter_code
_entity_poly.pdbx_strand_id
1 'polypeptide(L)'
;TPRANRVLEDAYRETMTHGQSYIATEHLLLGIVSEGNGRAMDALRTMGVSGDAVRNAVDELVAQTPEDAPAGPRMAEPRIEGGIFGMPVGAGQMRPNANDDASMLEQFGRNLTKLAADKKLDPVIGRDREIERVMQVLARRQKNNPLILGDPGVGKTAIVEGLAQLIASGNVPDILRGKQVWTLDLASLVAGSKYRGEFEDRMKKVVAELEKSKNDILFIDEIHTVIGAGSAEGSIDAASILKPPLSRGEIQVIGATTAEEYRKHVEKDAAFERRFQPVNIGEPNNDDTISIIHGLQDRYEKHHHVHYTEAAIKAAVALSSRYIQDRFLPDKAIDVLDEAGARARIHKMSLPPEIAQVDADLLRVRTQKSEAASAQEFEQAARLRDQEKSLVAERDRLETEWREQLDKNIVTVDEDDIAKVVSGITGVPVSNLTETEASRLLRTEDILHQRVVGQDEAV
;
A
#
# COMPACT_ATOMS: atom_id res chain seq x y z
N THR A 1 -14.54 -12.46 30.82
CA THR A 1 -15.98 -12.71 31.01
C THR A 1 -16.73 -12.18 29.80
N PRO A 2 -17.96 -12.63 29.48
CA PRO A 2 -18.70 -12.11 28.32
C PRO A 2 -18.85 -10.58 28.31
N ARG A 3 -18.91 -9.97 29.51
CA ARG A 3 -18.91 -8.51 29.69
C ARG A 3 -17.58 -7.84 29.33
N ALA A 4 -16.46 -8.42 29.78
CA ALA A 4 -15.14 -7.91 29.39
C ALA A 4 -14.92 -7.97 27.87
N ASN A 5 -15.45 -8.99 27.18
CA ASN A 5 -15.37 -9.06 25.72
C ASN A 5 -16.20 -7.93 25.06
N ARG A 6 -17.39 -7.61 25.59
CA ARG A 6 -18.18 -6.47 25.10
C ARG A 6 -17.48 -5.14 25.30
N VAL A 7 -16.84 -4.93 26.46
CA VAL A 7 -16.01 -3.74 26.72
C VAL A 7 -14.89 -3.61 25.68
N LEU A 8 -14.26 -4.72 25.27
CA LEU A 8 -13.23 -4.71 24.23
C LEU A 8 -13.81 -4.46 22.83
N GLU A 9 -14.98 -5.02 22.52
CA GLU A 9 -15.70 -4.74 21.26
C GLU A 9 -16.13 -3.27 21.17
N ASP A 10 -16.61 -2.69 22.27
CA ASP A 10 -17.00 -1.28 22.35
C ASP A 10 -15.77 -0.37 22.30
N ALA A 11 -14.67 -0.73 22.95
CA ALA A 11 -13.40 -0.02 22.83
C ALA A 11 -12.86 -0.03 21.39
N TYR A 12 -12.99 -1.16 20.68
CA TYR A 12 -12.63 -1.26 19.27
C TYR A 12 -13.54 -0.41 18.36
N ARG A 13 -14.83 -0.27 18.70
CA ARG A 13 -15.70 0.67 17.97
C ARG A 13 -15.25 2.11 18.18
N GLU A 14 -14.81 2.48 19.37
CA GLU A 14 -14.30 3.84 19.61
C GLU A 14 -13.02 4.11 18.82
N THR A 15 -12.12 3.13 18.66
CA THR A 15 -10.95 3.33 17.78
C THR A 15 -11.35 3.63 16.34
N MET A 16 -12.45 3.04 15.85
CA MET A 16 -12.97 3.30 14.51
C MET A 16 -13.60 4.69 14.38
N THR A 17 -14.30 5.16 15.42
CA THR A 17 -14.85 6.53 15.48
C THR A 17 -13.74 7.58 15.47
N HIS A 18 -12.62 7.30 16.15
CA HIS A 18 -11.46 8.19 16.27
C HIS A 18 -10.37 7.94 15.21
N GLY A 19 -10.59 7.06 14.23
CA GLY A 19 -9.62 6.82 13.14
C GLY A 19 -8.30 6.17 13.57
N GLN A 20 -8.19 5.64 14.79
CA GLN A 20 -6.97 5.03 15.31
C GLN A 20 -6.86 3.55 14.94
N SER A 21 -5.65 3.12 14.59
CA SER A 21 -5.38 1.74 14.17
C SER A 21 -5.11 0.77 15.33
N TYR A 22 -5.13 1.25 16.59
CA TYR A 22 -4.85 0.44 17.78
C TYR A 22 -5.71 0.86 18.98
N ILE A 23 -6.02 -0.08 19.87
CA ILE A 23 -6.77 0.18 21.10
C ILE A 23 -5.83 0.72 22.18
N ALA A 24 -5.83 2.03 22.36
CA ALA A 24 -5.15 2.72 23.45
C ALA A 24 -5.96 2.70 24.78
N THR A 25 -5.35 3.19 25.87
CA THR A 25 -5.91 3.20 27.23
C THR A 25 -7.24 3.94 27.36
N GLU A 26 -7.39 5.03 26.61
CA GLU A 26 -8.55 5.89 26.53
C GLU A 26 -9.75 5.16 25.90
N HIS A 27 -9.51 4.36 24.86
CA HIS A 27 -10.54 3.54 24.22
C HIS A 27 -11.06 2.45 25.15
N LEU A 28 -10.18 1.85 25.94
CA LEU A 28 -10.58 0.88 26.98
C LEU A 28 -11.46 1.55 28.04
N LEU A 29 -11.12 2.77 28.45
CA LEU A 29 -11.89 3.52 29.43
C LEU A 29 -13.26 3.94 28.87
N LEU A 30 -13.32 4.39 27.61
CA LEU A 30 -14.57 4.70 26.90
C LEU A 30 -15.43 3.44 26.70
N GLY A 31 -14.82 2.29 26.38
CA GLY A 31 -15.52 1.00 26.30
C GLY A 31 -16.17 0.58 27.62
N ILE A 32 -15.50 0.83 28.76
CA ILE A 32 -16.06 0.58 30.10
C ILE A 32 -17.27 1.49 30.37
N VAL A 33 -17.20 2.77 29.96
CA VAL A 33 -18.29 3.73 30.11
C VAL A 33 -19.47 3.40 29.19
N SER A 34 -19.20 2.97 27.96
CA SER A 34 -20.20 2.62 26.94
C SER A 34 -20.95 1.32 27.25
N GLU A 35 -20.33 0.33 27.92
CA GLU A 35 -21.06 -0.84 28.44
C GLU A 35 -22.13 -0.41 29.47
N GLY A 36 -21.88 0.69 30.20
CA GLY A 36 -22.80 1.39 31.09
C GLY A 36 -23.19 0.66 32.39
N ASN A 37 -23.14 -0.68 32.38
CA ASN A 37 -23.64 -1.54 33.46
C ASN A 37 -22.58 -2.58 33.89
N GLY A 38 -21.89 -2.34 34.99
CA GLY A 38 -20.94 -3.29 35.54
C GLY A 38 -20.22 -2.80 36.80
N ARG A 39 -19.47 -3.71 37.43
CA ARG A 39 -18.71 -3.41 38.67
C ARG A 39 -17.73 -2.24 38.51
N ALA A 40 -17.21 -2.02 37.30
CA ALA A 40 -16.33 -0.90 37.00
C ALA A 40 -17.08 0.45 37.04
N MET A 41 -18.31 0.51 36.48
CA MET A 41 -19.17 1.68 36.59
C MET A 41 -19.68 1.91 38.01
N ASP A 42 -19.94 0.84 38.77
CA ASP A 42 -20.30 0.95 40.19
C ASP A 42 -19.15 1.54 41.02
N ALA A 43 -17.90 1.15 40.72
CA ALA A 43 -16.71 1.71 41.35
C ALA A 43 -16.52 3.20 41.01
N LEU A 44 -16.69 3.58 39.74
CA LEU A 44 -16.64 4.99 39.31
C LEU A 44 -17.71 5.84 39.99
N ARG A 45 -18.95 5.33 40.07
CA ARG A 45 -20.06 6.00 40.79
C ARG A 45 -19.77 6.17 42.28
N THR A 46 -19.16 5.17 42.91
CA THR A 46 -18.76 5.23 44.33
C THR A 46 -17.70 6.30 44.58
N MET A 47 -16.84 6.55 43.59
CA MET A 47 -15.85 7.63 43.60
C MET A 47 -16.42 9.00 43.18
N GLY A 48 -17.73 9.11 42.93
CA GLY A 48 -18.39 10.35 42.53
C GLY A 48 -18.19 10.75 41.07
N VAL A 49 -17.71 9.83 40.23
CA VAL A 49 -17.42 10.08 38.80
C VAL A 49 -18.56 9.51 37.95
N SER A 50 -19.19 10.35 37.12
CA SER A 50 -20.18 9.92 36.14
C SER A 50 -19.53 9.47 34.83
N GLY A 51 -20.20 8.60 34.07
CA GLY A 51 -19.72 8.18 32.75
C GLY A 51 -19.52 9.35 31.78
N ASP A 52 -20.45 10.32 31.81
CA ASP A 52 -20.36 11.54 31.00
C ASP A 52 -19.15 12.41 31.37
N ALA A 53 -18.80 12.48 32.66
CA ALA A 53 -17.62 13.22 33.11
C ALA A 53 -16.31 12.56 32.62
N VAL A 54 -16.26 11.22 32.59
CA VAL A 54 -15.13 10.49 32.03
C VAL A 54 -15.01 10.74 30.53
N ARG A 55 -16.11 10.65 29.78
CA ARG A 55 -16.12 10.88 28.34
C ARG A 55 -15.63 12.28 27.98
N ASN A 56 -16.17 13.31 28.62
CA ASN A 56 -15.74 14.69 28.39
C ASN A 56 -14.26 14.92 28.71
N ALA A 57 -13.75 14.31 29.79
CA ALA A 57 -12.34 14.44 30.17
C ALA A 57 -11.41 13.73 29.18
N VAL A 58 -11.82 12.58 28.63
CA VAL A 58 -11.06 11.86 27.60
C VAL A 58 -11.06 12.65 26.30
N ASP A 59 -12.22 13.16 25.86
CA ASP A 59 -12.33 13.95 24.64
C ASP A 59 -11.48 15.23 24.71
N GLU A 60 -11.42 15.88 25.87
CA GLU A 60 -10.57 17.05 26.10
C GLU A 60 -9.07 16.71 26.04
N LEU A 61 -8.66 15.56 26.56
CA LEU A 61 -7.27 15.10 26.52
C LEU A 61 -6.83 14.67 25.10
N VAL A 62 -7.71 13.99 24.37
CA VAL A 62 -7.48 13.58 22.97
C VAL A 62 -7.40 14.81 22.07
N ALA A 63 -8.25 15.82 22.28
CA ALA A 63 -8.18 17.08 21.52
C ALA A 63 -6.88 17.88 21.78
N GLN A 64 -6.21 17.66 22.91
CA GLN A 64 -4.95 18.32 23.28
C GLN A 64 -3.70 17.55 22.82
N THR A 65 -3.85 16.34 22.28
CA THR A 65 -2.75 15.53 21.76
C THR A 65 -2.82 15.47 20.23
N PRO A 66 -1.89 16.14 19.49
CA PRO A 66 -1.85 16.01 18.04
C PRO A 66 -1.55 14.57 17.65
N GLU A 67 -2.35 14.00 16.75
CA GLU A 67 -2.17 12.68 16.15
C GLU A 67 -0.90 12.66 15.28
N ASP A 68 0.26 12.42 15.89
CA ASP A 68 1.47 11.99 15.17
C ASP A 68 2.50 11.42 16.15
N ALA A 69 2.27 10.17 16.60
CA ALA A 69 3.34 9.32 17.14
C ALA A 69 2.95 7.83 17.11
N PRO A 70 3.74 6.93 16.48
CA PRO A 70 3.68 5.49 16.75
C PRO A 70 4.42 5.17 18.07
N ALA A 71 3.83 4.28 18.86
CA ALA A 71 4.17 4.00 20.25
C ALA A 71 5.46 3.16 20.48
N GLY A 72 6.06 3.37 21.65
CA GLY A 72 6.97 2.43 22.32
C GLY A 72 6.88 2.60 23.85
N PRO A 73 6.96 1.52 24.65
CA PRO A 73 6.63 1.57 26.08
C PRO A 73 7.78 2.20 26.88
N ARG A 74 7.57 3.40 27.42
CA ARG A 74 8.46 3.96 28.44
C ARG A 74 7.93 3.62 29.81
N MET A 75 8.62 2.70 30.51
CA MET A 75 8.49 2.55 31.95
C MET A 75 8.81 3.89 32.63
N ALA A 76 7.89 4.38 33.46
CA ALA A 76 8.10 5.55 34.29
C ALA A 76 8.80 5.14 35.59
N GLU A 77 9.99 5.67 35.84
CA GLU A 77 10.58 5.74 37.18
C GLU A 77 10.09 7.02 37.89
N PRO A 78 9.82 6.98 39.21
CA PRO A 78 9.44 8.17 39.96
C PRO A 78 10.70 8.94 40.39
N ARG A 79 10.80 10.22 40.03
CA ARG A 79 11.74 11.16 40.69
C ARG A 79 10.96 12.12 41.58
N ILE A 80 11.27 12.04 42.87
CA ILE A 80 10.81 12.94 43.93
C ILE A 80 11.58 14.27 43.87
N GLU A 81 10.81 15.34 44.05
CA GLU A 81 11.08 16.71 44.53
C GLU A 81 12.50 17.18 44.89
N GLY A 82 12.77 18.45 44.51
CA GLY A 82 13.84 19.25 45.10
C GLY A 82 14.08 20.63 44.47
N GLY A 83 13.19 21.60 44.73
CA GLY A 83 13.56 22.96 45.18
C GLY A 83 14.20 24.05 44.27
N ILE A 84 13.44 25.15 44.15
CA ILE A 84 13.81 26.58 44.37
C ILE A 84 14.39 27.45 43.21
N PHE A 85 13.64 28.55 42.98
CA PHE A 85 13.97 29.91 42.47
C PHE A 85 14.01 30.24 40.98
N GLY A 86 13.21 31.27 40.61
CA GLY A 86 13.58 32.25 39.59
C GLY A 86 12.50 32.64 38.58
N MET A 87 11.51 33.45 39.00
CA MET A 87 10.72 34.28 38.07
C MET A 87 11.63 35.32 37.37
N PRO A 88 11.33 35.74 36.13
CA PRO A 88 10.39 36.84 35.98
C PRO A 88 9.30 36.63 34.91
N VAL A 89 8.19 37.28 35.21
CA VAL A 89 6.98 37.48 34.41
C VAL A 89 7.32 38.26 33.14
N GLY A 90 6.97 37.70 31.97
CA GLY A 90 7.06 38.36 30.66
C GLY A 90 5.83 38.04 29.83
N ALA A 91 5.12 39.09 29.40
CA ALA A 91 3.85 39.06 28.69
C ALA A 91 3.85 38.10 27.48
N GLY A 92 3.05 37.04 27.58
CA GLY A 92 2.81 36.09 26.49
C GLY A 92 1.79 36.65 25.50
N GLN A 93 2.31 37.12 24.36
CA GLN A 93 1.54 37.30 23.13
C GLN A 93 0.74 36.02 22.82
N MET A 94 -0.54 36.23 22.50
CA MET A 94 -1.42 35.27 21.86
C MET A 94 -0.68 34.66 20.65
N ARG A 95 -0.24 33.40 20.77
CA ARG A 95 0.16 32.62 19.59
C ARG A 95 -1.14 32.22 18.88
N PRO A 96 -1.35 32.55 17.60
CA PRO A 96 -2.46 32.00 16.86
C PRO A 96 -2.30 30.49 16.77
N ASN A 97 -3.36 29.75 17.06
CA ASN A 97 -3.46 28.31 16.85
C ASN A 97 -3.11 27.97 15.39
N ALA A 98 -2.06 27.19 15.19
CA ALA A 98 -1.58 26.73 13.89
C ALA A 98 -2.23 25.41 13.48
N ASN A 99 -3.57 25.28 13.60
CA ASN A 99 -4.30 24.06 13.24
C ASN A 99 -5.42 24.29 12.20
N ASP A 100 -5.46 25.45 11.52
CA ASP A 100 -6.40 25.73 10.41
C ASP A 100 -5.71 25.80 9.02
N ASP A 101 -4.39 25.57 8.94
CA ASP A 101 -3.60 25.65 7.69
C ASP A 101 -3.04 24.27 7.29
N ALA A 102 -3.85 23.20 7.38
CA ALA A 102 -3.48 21.96 6.69
C ALA A 102 -3.42 22.25 5.19
N SER A 103 -2.23 22.08 4.61
CA SER A 103 -1.97 22.34 3.19
C SER A 103 -2.90 21.50 2.32
N MET A 104 -3.42 22.05 1.22
CA MET A 104 -4.24 21.27 0.27
C MET A 104 -3.39 20.18 -0.39
N LEU A 105 -2.08 20.41 -0.55
CA LEU A 105 -1.13 19.39 -1.00
C LEU A 105 -0.94 18.27 0.03
N GLU A 106 -1.05 18.55 1.32
CA GLU A 106 -1.02 17.51 2.37
C GLU A 106 -2.32 16.70 2.41
N GLN A 107 -3.45 17.32 2.14
CA GLN A 107 -4.75 16.63 2.13
C GLN A 107 -4.96 15.74 0.89
N PHE A 108 -4.55 16.22 -0.29
CA PHE A 108 -4.83 15.55 -1.58
C PHE A 108 -3.59 14.98 -2.28
N GLY A 109 -2.41 15.19 -1.70
CA GLY A 109 -1.14 14.74 -2.24
C GLY A 109 -0.33 13.91 -1.26
N ARG A 110 0.74 13.31 -1.76
CA ARG A 110 1.74 12.60 -0.95
C ARG A 110 3.10 13.22 -1.17
N ASN A 111 3.79 13.54 -0.07
CA ASN A 111 5.15 14.05 -0.14
C ASN A 111 6.15 12.90 -0.25
N LEU A 112 6.70 12.67 -1.45
CA LEU A 112 7.70 11.63 -1.69
C LEU A 112 9.01 11.93 -0.97
N THR A 113 9.39 13.20 -0.84
CA THR A 113 10.64 13.58 -0.14
C THR A 113 10.56 13.28 1.35
N LYS A 114 9.40 13.49 1.99
CA LYS A 114 9.14 13.07 3.38
C LYS A 114 9.14 11.54 3.51
N LEU A 115 8.46 10.83 2.61
CA LEU A 115 8.48 9.35 2.60
C LEU A 115 9.88 8.78 2.38
N ALA A 116 10.71 9.44 1.58
CA ALA A 116 12.10 9.09 1.38
C ALA A 116 12.93 9.30 2.66
N ALA A 117 12.75 10.43 3.34
CA ALA A 117 13.41 10.72 4.61
C ALA A 117 13.02 9.70 5.69
N ASP A 118 11.76 9.27 5.70
CA ASP A 118 11.22 8.22 6.58
C ASP A 118 11.64 6.78 6.19
N LYS A 119 12.38 6.60 5.08
CA LYS A 119 12.77 5.30 4.50
C LYS A 119 11.59 4.38 4.16
N LYS A 120 10.43 4.96 3.83
CA LYS A 120 9.22 4.22 3.44
C LYS A 120 9.20 3.86 1.95
N LEU A 121 9.90 4.64 1.10
CA LEU A 121 10.01 4.36 -0.34
C LEU A 121 10.86 3.12 -0.64
N ASP A 122 10.58 2.47 -1.76
CA ASP A 122 11.36 1.35 -2.28
C ASP A 122 12.73 1.82 -2.82
N PRO A 123 13.81 1.04 -2.64
CA PRO A 123 15.10 1.39 -3.20
C PRO A 123 15.04 1.39 -4.72
N VAL A 124 15.64 2.42 -5.33
CA VAL A 124 15.67 2.55 -6.80
C VAL A 124 17.01 2.06 -7.31
N ILE A 125 16.98 1.08 -8.23
CA ILE A 125 18.17 0.35 -8.69
C ILE A 125 18.29 0.48 -10.20
N GLY A 126 19.51 0.72 -10.69
CA GLY A 126 19.82 0.68 -12.12
C GLY A 126 19.23 1.82 -12.95
N ARG A 127 18.77 2.91 -12.33
CA ARG A 127 18.15 4.07 -13.01
C ARG A 127 18.91 5.39 -12.83
N ASP A 128 20.20 5.32 -12.50
CA ASP A 128 21.02 6.50 -12.20
C ASP A 128 21.08 7.48 -13.37
N ARG A 129 21.21 6.96 -14.61
CA ARG A 129 21.29 7.80 -15.82
C ARG A 129 20.00 8.56 -16.09
N GLU A 130 18.85 7.89 -15.92
CA GLU A 130 17.54 8.50 -16.10
C GLU A 130 17.26 9.53 -15.00
N ILE A 131 17.58 9.23 -13.75
CA ILE A 131 17.43 10.16 -12.63
C ILE A 131 18.35 11.38 -12.83
N GLU A 132 19.60 11.17 -13.23
CA GLU A 132 20.53 12.26 -13.56
C GLU A 132 19.97 13.13 -14.69
N ARG A 133 19.41 12.50 -15.73
CA ARG A 133 18.77 13.23 -16.83
C ARG A 133 17.59 14.09 -16.35
N VAL A 134 16.73 13.55 -15.47
CA VAL A 134 15.63 14.31 -14.86
C VAL A 134 16.16 15.49 -14.03
N MET A 135 17.20 15.28 -13.22
CA MET A 135 17.86 16.35 -12.46
C MET A 135 18.43 17.44 -13.36
N GLN A 136 19.13 17.07 -14.43
CA GLN A 136 19.67 18.01 -15.41
C GLN A 136 18.57 18.87 -16.03
N VAL A 137 17.41 18.28 -16.34
CA VAL A 137 16.26 19.01 -16.89
C VAL A 137 15.69 19.99 -15.86
N LEU A 138 15.46 19.55 -14.62
CA LEU A 138 14.92 20.40 -13.55
C LEU A 138 15.82 21.60 -13.23
N ALA A 139 17.13 21.45 -13.41
CA ALA A 139 18.11 22.52 -13.19
C ALA A 139 18.21 23.54 -14.35
N ARG A 140 17.51 23.34 -15.48
CA ARG A 140 17.56 24.28 -16.61
C ARG A 140 16.80 25.57 -16.29
N ARG A 141 17.18 26.66 -16.96
CA ARG A 141 16.45 27.95 -16.89
C ARG A 141 15.19 27.97 -17.77
N GLN A 142 15.18 27.21 -18.86
CA GLN A 142 14.06 27.08 -19.80
C GLN A 142 13.84 25.59 -20.09
N LYS A 143 12.59 25.19 -20.36
CA LYS A 143 12.19 23.77 -20.49
C LYS A 143 12.65 22.94 -19.28
N ASN A 144 12.32 23.43 -18.10
CA ASN A 144 12.73 22.87 -16.82
C ASN A 144 11.69 21.90 -16.22
N ASN A 145 10.71 21.47 -17.02
CA ASN A 145 9.74 20.46 -16.63
C ASN A 145 10.09 19.16 -17.37
N PRO A 146 10.61 18.13 -16.69
CA PRO A 146 10.85 16.84 -17.30
C PRO A 146 9.53 16.14 -17.61
N LEU A 147 9.44 15.57 -18.81
CA LEU A 147 8.36 14.68 -19.20
C LEU A 147 8.93 13.29 -19.42
N ILE A 148 8.64 12.40 -18.49
CA ILE A 148 9.06 11.03 -18.49
C ILE A 148 8.20 10.24 -19.49
N LEU A 149 8.83 9.72 -20.54
CA LEU A 149 8.20 8.93 -21.59
C LEU A 149 8.67 7.49 -21.50
N GLY A 150 7.74 6.55 -21.50
CA GLY A 150 8.04 5.12 -21.54
C GLY A 150 6.76 4.30 -21.61
N ASP A 151 6.86 2.99 -21.72
CA ASP A 151 5.69 2.13 -21.67
C ASP A 151 5.20 1.93 -20.22
N PRO A 152 3.94 1.53 -20.00
CA PRO A 152 3.47 1.15 -18.67
C PRO A 152 4.31 0.02 -18.08
N GLY A 153 4.57 0.06 -16.77
CA GLY A 153 5.32 -0.98 -16.07
C GLY A 153 6.85 -0.85 -16.09
N VAL A 154 7.45 0.07 -16.88
CA VAL A 154 8.93 0.22 -16.91
C VAL A 154 9.54 0.89 -15.66
N GLY A 155 8.72 1.34 -14.71
CA GLY A 155 9.16 1.98 -13.47
C GLY A 155 9.33 3.51 -13.57
N LYS A 156 8.40 4.22 -14.23
CA LYS A 156 8.43 5.70 -14.33
C LYS A 156 8.35 6.37 -12.96
N THR A 157 7.46 5.88 -12.10
CA THR A 157 7.28 6.38 -10.73
C THR A 157 8.53 6.14 -9.88
N ALA A 158 9.20 5.00 -10.07
CA ALA A 158 10.45 4.68 -9.38
C ALA A 158 11.56 5.71 -9.66
N ILE A 159 11.63 6.31 -10.86
CA ILE A 159 12.62 7.37 -11.13
C ILE A 159 12.34 8.63 -10.33
N VAL A 160 11.08 8.96 -10.11
CA VAL A 160 10.68 10.13 -9.31
C VAL A 160 10.89 9.88 -7.82
N GLU A 161 10.61 8.67 -7.36
CA GLU A 161 10.95 8.23 -6.00
C GLU A 161 12.46 8.25 -5.76
N GLY A 162 13.25 7.83 -6.75
CA GLY A 162 14.72 7.86 -6.70
C GLY A 162 15.24 9.29 -6.63
N LEU A 163 14.65 10.21 -7.42
CA LEU A 163 14.92 11.63 -7.29
C LEU A 163 14.59 12.15 -5.88
N ALA A 164 13.45 11.77 -5.31
CA ALA A 164 13.06 12.18 -3.97
C ALA A 164 14.04 11.66 -2.89
N GLN A 165 14.58 10.44 -3.05
CA GLN A 165 15.63 9.88 -2.19
C GLN A 165 16.95 10.64 -2.30
N LEU A 166 17.36 11.04 -3.51
CA LEU A 166 18.55 11.87 -3.70
C LEU A 166 18.38 13.26 -3.07
N ILE A 167 17.20 13.87 -3.21
CA ILE A 167 16.89 15.16 -2.59
C ILE A 167 16.91 15.05 -1.06
N ALA A 168 16.28 14.02 -0.49
CA ALA A 168 16.23 13.79 0.96
C ALA A 168 17.62 13.51 1.57
N SER A 169 18.49 12.79 0.84
CA SER A 169 19.87 12.52 1.25
C SER A 169 20.83 13.69 0.99
N GLY A 170 20.38 14.72 0.26
CA GLY A 170 21.19 15.89 -0.09
C GLY A 170 22.19 15.65 -1.23
N ASN A 171 22.15 14.49 -1.88
CA ASN A 171 23.00 14.14 -3.03
C ASN A 171 22.44 14.72 -4.34
N VAL A 172 22.18 16.03 -4.34
CA VAL A 172 21.66 16.79 -5.49
C VAL A 172 22.38 18.13 -5.61
N PRO A 173 22.39 18.76 -6.80
CA PRO A 173 22.91 20.11 -6.99
C PRO A 173 22.21 21.12 -6.05
N ASP A 174 22.92 22.21 -5.69
CA ASP A 174 22.41 23.23 -4.75
C ASP A 174 21.04 23.80 -5.16
N ILE A 175 20.75 23.87 -6.47
CA ILE A 175 19.48 24.35 -7.02
C ILE A 175 18.29 23.46 -6.62
N LEU A 176 18.54 22.16 -6.42
CA LEU A 176 17.51 21.18 -6.06
C LEU A 176 17.51 20.84 -4.55
N ARG A 177 18.49 21.36 -3.79
CA ARG A 177 18.56 21.10 -2.34
C ARG A 177 17.41 21.77 -1.61
N GLY A 178 16.76 21.03 -0.71
CA GLY A 178 15.63 21.52 0.09
C GLY A 178 14.32 21.61 -0.69
N LYS A 179 14.28 21.17 -1.95
CA LYS A 179 13.03 21.00 -2.68
C LYS A 179 12.23 19.81 -2.14
N GLN A 180 10.93 19.81 -2.36
CA GLN A 180 10.02 18.74 -1.97
C GLN A 180 9.27 18.24 -3.21
N VAL A 181 9.21 16.92 -3.39
CA VAL A 181 8.48 16.30 -4.50
C VAL A 181 7.13 15.82 -3.98
N TRP A 182 6.06 16.34 -4.58
CA TRP A 182 4.68 16.04 -4.21
C TRP A 182 3.98 15.28 -5.34
N THR A 183 3.37 14.14 -5.05
CA THR A 183 2.47 13.46 -5.99
C THR A 183 1.04 13.92 -5.75
N LEU A 184 0.27 14.13 -6.80
CA LEU A 184 -1.15 14.42 -6.69
C LEU A 184 -1.99 13.20 -7.04
N ASP A 185 -2.92 12.81 -6.17
CA ASP A 185 -3.91 11.80 -6.51
C ASP A 185 -5.14 12.46 -7.12
N LEU A 186 -5.24 12.41 -8.45
CA LEU A 186 -6.37 12.94 -9.19
C LEU A 186 -7.68 12.24 -8.81
N ALA A 187 -7.65 10.95 -8.48
CA ALA A 187 -8.85 10.21 -8.08
C ALA A 187 -9.39 10.73 -6.75
N SER A 188 -8.51 11.02 -5.78
CA SER A 188 -8.90 11.62 -4.49
C SER A 188 -9.45 13.03 -4.62
N LEU A 189 -8.96 13.83 -5.58
CA LEU A 189 -9.52 15.16 -5.85
C LEU A 189 -10.94 15.11 -6.43
N VAL A 190 -11.21 14.09 -7.26
CA VAL A 190 -12.54 13.84 -7.84
C VAL A 190 -13.47 13.22 -6.79
N ALA A 191 -12.94 12.37 -5.92
CA ALA A 191 -13.67 11.77 -4.81
C ALA A 191 -14.25 12.86 -3.90
N GLY A 192 -15.56 12.76 -3.64
CA GLY A 192 -16.27 13.75 -2.84
C GLY A 192 -16.49 15.11 -3.51
N SER A 193 -16.26 15.24 -4.82
CA SER A 193 -16.81 16.36 -5.60
C SER A 193 -18.09 15.90 -6.29
N LYS A 194 -19.21 16.58 -6.03
CA LYS A 194 -20.49 16.28 -6.71
C LYS A 194 -20.58 16.99 -8.06
N TYR A 195 -19.78 18.03 -8.23
CA TYR A 195 -19.80 18.92 -9.39
C TYR A 195 -18.38 19.20 -9.88
N ARG A 196 -18.21 19.27 -11.20
CA ARG A 196 -16.94 19.62 -11.87
C ARG A 196 -16.30 20.91 -11.35
N GLY A 197 -17.10 21.91 -11.00
CA GLY A 197 -16.61 23.19 -10.47
C GLY A 197 -15.86 23.06 -9.14
N GLU A 198 -16.26 22.13 -8.27
CA GLU A 198 -15.59 21.88 -7.00
C GLU A 198 -14.19 21.29 -7.21
N PHE A 199 -14.05 20.39 -8.19
CA PHE A 199 -12.75 19.87 -8.60
C PHE A 199 -11.84 20.98 -9.12
N GLU A 200 -12.35 21.85 -10.01
CA GLU A 200 -11.58 22.96 -10.56
C GLU A 200 -11.12 23.94 -9.48
N ASP A 201 -11.97 24.22 -8.49
CA ASP A 201 -11.62 25.10 -7.37
C ASP A 201 -10.61 24.45 -6.41
N ARG A 202 -10.67 23.13 -6.18
CA ARG A 202 -9.62 22.40 -5.45
C ARG A 202 -8.29 22.47 -6.19
N MET A 203 -8.29 22.25 -7.50
CA MET A 203 -7.09 22.35 -8.34
C MET A 203 -6.49 23.76 -8.34
N LYS A 204 -7.32 24.81 -8.42
CA LYS A 204 -6.84 26.20 -8.32
C LYS A 204 -6.16 26.47 -6.99
N LYS A 205 -6.68 25.94 -5.88
CA LYS A 205 -6.05 26.09 -4.56
C LYS A 205 -4.69 25.40 -4.51
N VAL A 206 -4.59 24.17 -5.02
CA VAL A 206 -3.33 23.43 -5.13
C VAL A 206 -2.30 24.21 -5.96
N VAL A 207 -2.70 24.74 -7.12
CA VAL A 207 -1.83 25.58 -7.96
C VAL A 207 -1.40 26.86 -7.25
N ALA A 208 -2.31 27.56 -6.58
CA ALA A 208 -1.98 28.78 -5.83
C ALA A 208 -1.02 28.51 -4.67
N GLU A 209 -1.02 27.31 -4.11
CA GLU A 209 -0.07 26.89 -3.09
C GLU A 209 1.32 26.65 -3.68
N LEU A 210 1.39 25.93 -4.81
CA LEU A 210 2.63 25.72 -5.57
C LEU A 210 3.24 27.03 -6.08
N GLU A 211 2.43 28.02 -6.45
CA GLU A 211 2.90 29.35 -6.85
C GLU A 211 3.57 30.12 -5.69
N LYS A 212 3.13 29.89 -4.44
CA LYS A 212 3.71 30.53 -3.24
C LYS A 212 5.03 29.88 -2.84
N SER A 213 5.16 28.56 -3.02
CA SER A 213 6.32 27.79 -2.60
C SER A 213 7.20 27.37 -3.79
N LYS A 214 8.32 28.06 -3.99
CA LYS A 214 9.31 27.74 -5.04
C LYS A 214 10.10 26.44 -4.79
N ASN A 215 9.91 25.82 -3.62
CA ASN A 215 10.60 24.61 -3.24
C ASN A 215 9.83 23.35 -3.65
N ASP A 216 8.55 23.48 -4.00
CA ASP A 216 7.72 22.33 -4.33
C ASP A 216 7.81 21.99 -5.82
N ILE A 217 7.99 20.70 -6.09
CA ILE A 217 7.96 20.09 -7.41
C ILE A 217 6.74 19.18 -7.44
N LEU A 218 5.84 19.40 -8.39
CA LEU A 218 4.65 18.57 -8.56
C LEU A 218 4.95 17.41 -9.50
N PHE A 219 4.71 16.18 -9.06
CA PHE A 219 4.67 15.00 -9.89
C PHE A 219 3.23 14.65 -10.25
N ILE A 220 2.97 14.55 -11.55
CA ILE A 220 1.69 14.10 -12.11
C ILE A 220 1.97 12.83 -12.90
N ASP A 221 1.55 11.69 -12.36
CA ASP A 221 1.47 10.47 -13.15
C ASP A 221 0.34 10.58 -14.16
N GLU A 222 0.51 9.95 -15.31
CA GLU A 222 -0.44 10.03 -16.42
C GLU A 222 -0.88 11.48 -16.76
N ILE A 223 0.08 12.39 -16.93
CA ILE A 223 -0.18 13.84 -17.13
C ILE A 223 -1.12 14.13 -18.33
N HIS A 224 -1.23 13.21 -19.28
CA HIS A 224 -2.17 13.31 -20.39
C HIS A 224 -3.65 13.31 -19.94
N THR A 225 -3.99 12.73 -18.78
CA THR A 225 -5.36 12.75 -18.21
C THR A 225 -5.80 14.17 -17.88
N VAL A 226 -4.85 14.98 -17.41
CA VAL A 226 -5.01 16.39 -17.06
C VAL A 226 -5.01 17.29 -18.31
N ILE A 227 -4.28 16.89 -19.35
CA ILE A 227 -4.11 17.63 -20.61
C ILE A 227 -5.20 17.27 -21.64
N GLY A 228 -5.90 16.16 -21.44
CA GLY A 228 -6.84 15.52 -22.36
C GLY A 228 -7.90 16.45 -22.92
N ALA A 229 -7.59 17.02 -24.08
CA ALA A 229 -8.45 17.88 -24.87
C ALA A 229 -9.74 17.15 -25.29
N GLY A 230 -10.82 17.35 -24.52
CA GLY A 230 -12.21 17.35 -25.00
C GLY A 230 -12.73 16.09 -25.70
N SER A 231 -12.15 14.92 -25.49
CA SER A 231 -12.47 13.70 -26.26
C SER A 231 -12.88 12.52 -25.38
N ALA A 232 -13.78 12.76 -24.43
CA ALA A 232 -14.75 11.80 -23.90
C ALA A 232 -15.76 12.59 -23.06
N GLU A 233 -17.06 12.26 -23.13
CA GLU A 233 -18.11 12.81 -22.24
C GLU A 233 -17.83 12.42 -20.78
N GLY A 234 -16.91 13.12 -20.12
CA GLY A 234 -16.48 12.82 -18.76
C GLY A 234 -15.03 13.16 -18.43
N SER A 235 -14.18 13.54 -19.39
CA SER A 235 -12.79 13.91 -19.08
C SER A 235 -12.71 15.29 -18.40
N ILE A 236 -11.99 15.32 -17.29
CA ILE A 236 -11.79 16.49 -16.44
C ILE A 236 -10.74 17.38 -17.09
N ASP A 237 -11.13 18.58 -17.58
CA ASP A 237 -10.20 19.49 -18.26
C ASP A 237 -9.49 20.40 -17.26
N ALA A 238 -8.44 19.88 -16.63
CA ALA A 238 -7.55 20.64 -15.76
C ALA A 238 -6.48 21.43 -16.55
N ALA A 239 -6.41 21.28 -17.87
CA ALA A 239 -5.41 21.91 -18.72
C ALA A 239 -5.55 23.44 -18.70
N SER A 240 -6.79 23.95 -18.66
CA SER A 240 -7.07 25.39 -18.56
C SER A 240 -6.50 26.05 -17.30
N ILE A 241 -6.39 25.30 -16.21
CA ILE A 241 -5.89 25.77 -14.90
C ILE A 241 -4.35 25.70 -14.85
N LEU A 242 -3.75 24.66 -15.43
CA LEU A 242 -2.30 24.46 -15.35
C LEU A 242 -1.51 25.17 -16.45
N LYS A 243 -2.11 25.42 -17.61
CA LYS A 243 -1.44 26.11 -18.74
C LYS A 243 -0.87 27.48 -18.36
N PRO A 244 -1.60 28.39 -17.67
CA PRO A 244 -1.07 29.70 -17.30
C PRO A 244 0.18 29.66 -16.39
N PRO A 245 0.18 28.98 -15.23
CA PRO A 245 1.36 28.93 -14.34
C PRO A 245 2.54 28.19 -14.97
N LEU A 246 2.29 27.13 -15.75
CA LEU A 246 3.34 26.44 -16.52
C LEU A 246 3.96 27.36 -17.58
N SER A 247 3.13 28.13 -18.28
CA SER A 247 3.59 29.08 -19.30
C SER A 247 4.42 30.20 -18.69
N ARG A 248 4.05 30.69 -17.50
CA ARG A 248 4.82 31.70 -16.76
C ARG A 248 6.08 31.14 -16.08
N GLY A 249 6.16 29.82 -15.92
CA GLY A 249 7.29 29.14 -15.25
C GLY A 249 7.26 29.34 -13.74
N GLU A 250 6.07 29.55 -13.17
CA GLU A 250 5.86 29.76 -11.73
C GLU A 250 5.86 28.44 -10.96
N ILE A 251 5.45 27.35 -11.62
CA ILE A 251 5.45 26.00 -11.06
C ILE A 251 6.42 25.09 -11.81
N GLN A 252 7.02 24.14 -11.08
CA GLN A 252 7.83 23.07 -11.66
C GLN A 252 7.07 21.76 -11.60
N VAL A 253 6.99 21.05 -12.73
CA VAL A 253 6.23 19.81 -12.87
C VAL A 253 7.09 18.71 -13.48
N ILE A 254 7.02 17.52 -12.90
CA ILE A 254 7.47 16.26 -13.48
C ILE A 254 6.22 15.53 -13.98
N GLY A 255 6.12 15.30 -15.29
CA GLY A 255 5.03 14.52 -15.86
C GLY A 255 5.51 13.12 -16.23
N ALA A 256 4.64 12.11 -16.11
CA ALA A 256 4.85 10.80 -16.72
C ALA A 256 3.69 10.49 -17.70
N THR A 257 4.01 9.91 -18.86
CA THR A 257 3.00 9.50 -19.87
C THR A 257 3.58 8.45 -20.82
N THR A 258 2.76 7.81 -21.63
CA THR A 258 3.23 6.92 -22.69
C THR A 258 3.69 7.69 -23.92
N ALA A 259 4.55 7.09 -24.74
CA ALA A 259 4.99 7.69 -25.99
C ALA A 259 3.83 7.93 -26.97
N GLU A 260 2.76 7.13 -26.89
CA GLU A 260 1.56 7.31 -27.70
C GLU A 260 0.74 8.52 -27.28
N GLU A 261 0.45 8.66 -25.98
CA GLU A 261 -0.30 9.79 -25.44
C GLU A 261 0.44 11.10 -25.66
N TYR A 262 1.76 11.09 -25.53
CA TYR A 262 2.60 12.24 -25.85
C TYR A 262 2.35 12.75 -27.26
N ARG A 263 2.39 11.86 -28.27
CA ARG A 263 2.10 12.22 -29.68
C ARG A 263 0.66 12.66 -29.90
N LYS A 264 -0.30 12.04 -29.20
CA LYS A 264 -1.74 12.33 -29.36
C LYS A 264 -2.14 13.67 -28.75
N HIS A 265 -1.62 14.01 -27.56
CA HIS A 265 -2.14 15.10 -26.73
C HIS A 265 -1.12 16.21 -26.40
N VAL A 266 0.15 15.88 -26.19
CA VAL A 266 1.15 16.84 -25.69
C VAL A 266 1.93 17.50 -26.83
N GLU A 267 2.34 16.73 -27.84
CA GLU A 267 3.11 17.23 -29.00
C GLU A 267 2.32 18.24 -29.84
N LYS A 268 1.00 18.11 -29.88
CA LYS A 268 0.12 19.01 -30.63
C LYS A 268 -0.09 20.37 -29.95
N ASP A 269 0.22 20.48 -28.65
CA ASP A 269 0.00 21.71 -27.88
C ASP A 269 1.32 22.49 -27.71
N ALA A 270 1.46 23.58 -28.47
CA ALA A 270 2.64 24.43 -28.46
C ALA A 270 2.95 25.08 -27.09
N ALA A 271 1.97 25.19 -26.18
CA ALA A 271 2.21 25.72 -24.84
C ALA A 271 2.97 24.72 -23.97
N PHE A 272 2.58 23.44 -24.03
CA PHE A 272 3.20 22.35 -23.29
C PHE A 272 4.55 21.95 -23.88
N GLU A 273 4.67 21.82 -25.20
CA GLU A 273 5.92 21.45 -25.89
C GLU A 273 7.08 22.43 -25.59
N ARG A 274 6.75 23.71 -25.35
CA ARG A 274 7.73 24.75 -24.99
C ARG A 274 8.14 24.74 -23.53
N ARG A 275 7.48 23.96 -22.67
CA ARG A 275 7.76 23.91 -21.21
C ARG A 275 8.27 22.57 -20.77
N PHE A 276 7.90 21.50 -21.46
CA PHE A 276 8.33 20.16 -21.17
C PHE A 276 9.56 19.75 -22.00
N GLN A 277 10.43 18.95 -21.39
CA GLN A 277 11.56 18.31 -22.05
C GLN A 277 11.38 16.79 -21.92
N PRO A 278 11.21 16.06 -23.03
CA PRO A 278 11.05 14.61 -22.99
C PRO A 278 12.33 13.92 -22.49
N VAL A 279 12.13 12.90 -21.65
CA VAL A 279 13.13 11.97 -21.14
C VAL A 279 12.60 10.56 -21.42
N ASN A 280 13.19 9.87 -22.39
CA ASN A 280 12.77 8.54 -22.78
C ASN A 280 13.38 7.49 -21.85
N ILE A 281 12.54 6.60 -21.34
CA ILE A 281 12.92 5.44 -20.55
C ILE A 281 12.60 4.20 -21.35
N GLY A 282 13.59 3.32 -21.47
CA GLY A 282 13.40 1.99 -22.01
C GLY A 282 13.10 0.95 -20.93
N GLU A 283 12.54 -0.17 -21.39
CA GLU A 283 12.53 -1.43 -20.64
C GLU A 283 13.96 -1.76 -20.16
N PRO A 284 14.16 -2.08 -18.87
CA PRO A 284 15.47 -2.48 -18.36
C PRO A 284 15.88 -3.82 -18.97
N ASN A 285 17.18 -4.08 -19.00
CA ASN A 285 17.68 -5.38 -19.44
C ASN A 285 17.38 -6.46 -18.37
N ASN A 286 17.59 -7.75 -18.71
CA ASN A 286 17.33 -8.85 -17.79
C ASN A 286 18.18 -8.77 -16.50
N ASP A 287 19.47 -8.40 -16.61
CA ASP A 287 20.40 -8.32 -15.46
C ASP A 287 20.07 -7.14 -14.52
N ASP A 288 19.68 -6.00 -15.09
CA ASP A 288 19.18 -4.82 -14.39
C ASP A 288 17.87 -5.17 -13.67
N THR A 289 17.00 -5.95 -14.33
CA THR A 289 15.74 -6.40 -13.72
C THR A 289 15.97 -7.33 -12.54
N ILE A 290 16.91 -8.28 -12.66
CA ILE A 290 17.31 -9.14 -11.53
C ILE A 290 17.80 -8.28 -10.37
N SER A 291 18.63 -7.27 -10.64
CA SER A 291 19.13 -6.34 -9.64
C SER A 291 18.00 -5.54 -8.96
N ILE A 292 17.00 -5.10 -9.74
CA ILE A 292 15.79 -4.44 -9.21
C ILE A 292 15.03 -5.38 -8.28
N ILE A 293 14.81 -6.63 -8.69
CA ILE A 293 14.08 -7.63 -7.88
C ILE A 293 14.81 -7.90 -6.57
N HIS A 294 16.15 -8.01 -6.57
CA HIS A 294 16.91 -8.17 -5.32
C HIS A 294 16.72 -7.03 -4.33
N GLY A 295 16.56 -5.79 -4.81
CA GLY A 295 16.26 -4.66 -3.93
C GLY A 295 14.88 -4.70 -3.28
N LEU A 296 13.92 -5.32 -3.97
CA LEU A 296 12.54 -5.44 -3.52
C LEU A 296 12.29 -6.75 -2.75
N GLN A 297 13.17 -7.74 -2.91
CA GLN A 297 13.05 -9.10 -2.37
C GLN A 297 12.68 -9.11 -0.89
N ASP A 298 13.42 -8.39 -0.04
CA ASP A 298 13.18 -8.35 1.41
C ASP A 298 11.76 -7.92 1.80
N ARG A 299 11.13 -7.03 1.01
CA ARG A 299 9.77 -6.56 1.27
C ARG A 299 8.74 -7.61 0.87
N TYR A 300 8.90 -8.21 -0.30
CA TYR A 300 8.02 -9.28 -0.78
C TYR A 300 8.13 -10.53 0.10
N GLU A 301 9.34 -10.93 0.50
CA GLU A 301 9.54 -12.08 1.39
C GLU A 301 8.82 -11.88 2.74
N LYS A 302 8.94 -10.70 3.35
CA LYS A 302 8.21 -10.35 4.58
C LYS A 302 6.70 -10.31 4.37
N HIS A 303 6.23 -9.79 3.23
CA HIS A 303 4.81 -9.67 2.96
C HIS A 303 4.16 -11.06 2.78
N HIS A 304 4.76 -11.92 1.96
CA HIS A 304 4.23 -13.24 1.65
C HIS A 304 4.65 -14.34 2.63
N HIS A 305 5.63 -14.07 3.52
CA HIS A 305 6.22 -15.06 4.42
C HIS A 305 6.86 -16.23 3.65
N VAL A 306 7.56 -15.91 2.57
CA VAL A 306 8.26 -16.86 1.69
C VAL A 306 9.70 -16.44 1.50
N HIS A 307 10.54 -17.37 1.05
CA HIS A 307 11.91 -17.09 0.62
C HIS A 307 12.04 -17.38 -0.88
N TYR A 308 12.46 -16.40 -1.66
CA TYR A 308 12.68 -16.57 -3.09
C TYR A 308 14.11 -17.05 -3.35
N THR A 309 14.23 -18.19 -4.03
CA THR A 309 15.54 -18.67 -4.45
C THR A 309 16.11 -17.83 -5.60
N GLU A 310 17.44 -17.82 -5.72
CA GLU A 310 18.14 -17.17 -6.84
C GLU A 310 17.68 -17.73 -8.21
N ALA A 311 17.40 -19.03 -8.26
CA ALA A 311 16.87 -19.69 -9.46
C ALA A 311 15.47 -19.17 -9.81
N ALA A 312 14.59 -19.01 -8.81
CA ALA A 312 13.26 -18.46 -9.01
C ALA A 312 13.30 -17.03 -9.56
N ILE A 313 14.17 -16.15 -9.04
CA ILE A 313 14.29 -14.77 -9.52
C ILE A 313 14.73 -14.74 -11.00
N LYS A 314 15.77 -15.52 -11.35
CA LYS A 314 16.25 -15.63 -12.74
C LYS A 314 15.18 -16.21 -13.66
N ALA A 315 14.48 -17.24 -13.21
CA ALA A 315 13.37 -17.85 -13.94
C ALA A 315 12.22 -16.84 -14.15
N ALA A 316 11.88 -16.04 -13.14
CA ALA A 316 10.81 -15.05 -13.23
C ALA A 316 11.10 -14.02 -14.33
N VAL A 317 12.33 -13.51 -14.40
CA VAL A 317 12.76 -12.57 -15.45
C VAL A 317 12.80 -13.26 -16.82
N ALA A 318 13.43 -14.43 -16.92
CA ALA A 318 13.60 -15.12 -18.20
C ALA A 318 12.26 -15.59 -18.80
N LEU A 319 11.40 -16.21 -17.99
CA LEU A 319 10.11 -16.74 -18.43
C LEU A 319 9.11 -15.62 -18.70
N SER A 320 9.04 -14.58 -17.85
CA SER A 320 8.16 -13.44 -18.13
C SER A 320 8.58 -12.69 -19.39
N SER A 321 9.89 -12.49 -19.62
CA SER A 321 10.41 -11.87 -20.84
C SER A 321 10.07 -12.68 -22.11
N ARG A 322 10.10 -14.01 -22.02
CA ARG A 322 9.85 -14.89 -23.17
C ARG A 322 8.36 -15.12 -23.46
N TYR A 323 7.54 -15.34 -22.43
CA TYR A 323 6.15 -15.80 -22.60
C TYR A 323 5.10 -14.69 -22.39
N ILE A 324 5.43 -13.60 -21.70
CA ILE A 324 4.53 -12.46 -21.46
C ILE A 324 5.02 -11.27 -22.30
N GLN A 325 4.44 -11.11 -23.49
CA GLN A 325 4.87 -10.14 -24.52
C GLN A 325 4.07 -8.83 -24.51
N ASP A 326 2.92 -8.80 -23.84
CA ASP A 326 2.01 -7.66 -23.74
C ASP A 326 2.39 -6.67 -22.60
N ARG A 327 3.37 -7.03 -21.78
CA ARG A 327 3.89 -6.24 -20.67
C ARG A 327 5.40 -6.08 -20.75
N PHE A 328 5.91 -5.07 -20.07
CA PHE A 328 7.32 -4.71 -20.03
C PHE A 328 7.95 -5.05 -18.68
N LEU A 329 9.25 -5.32 -18.67
CA LEU A 329 10.07 -5.39 -17.45
C LEU A 329 10.20 -4.00 -16.81
N PRO A 330 10.38 -3.91 -15.48
CA PRO A 330 10.45 -5.00 -14.51
C PRO A 330 9.08 -5.51 -14.02
N ASP A 331 8.00 -4.80 -14.30
CA ASP A 331 6.65 -5.04 -13.77
C ASP A 331 6.16 -6.48 -13.95
N LYS A 332 6.26 -7.04 -15.17
CA LYS A 332 5.82 -8.43 -15.43
C LYS A 332 6.59 -9.48 -14.62
N ALA A 333 7.87 -9.24 -14.31
CA ALA A 333 8.68 -10.19 -13.55
C ALA A 333 8.36 -10.10 -12.04
N ILE A 334 8.11 -8.89 -11.54
CA ILE A 334 7.67 -8.64 -10.18
C ILE A 334 6.30 -9.27 -9.94
N ASP A 335 5.37 -9.09 -10.87
CA ASP A 335 4.01 -9.66 -10.80
C ASP A 335 4.01 -11.19 -10.73
N VAL A 336 4.83 -11.85 -11.58
CA VAL A 336 5.02 -13.30 -11.54
C VAL A 336 5.60 -13.77 -10.19
N LEU A 337 6.54 -13.01 -9.63
CA LEU A 337 7.15 -13.33 -8.34
C LEU A 337 6.15 -13.18 -7.19
N ASP A 338 5.39 -12.07 -7.18
CA ASP A 338 4.33 -11.78 -6.21
C ASP A 338 3.25 -12.87 -6.24
N GLU A 339 2.75 -13.21 -7.42
CA GLU A 339 1.75 -14.28 -7.59
C GLU A 339 2.29 -15.64 -7.13
N ALA A 340 3.56 -15.96 -7.40
CA ALA A 340 4.19 -17.19 -6.91
C ALA A 340 4.29 -17.21 -5.37
N GLY A 341 4.65 -16.09 -4.75
CA GLY A 341 4.68 -15.96 -3.29
C GLY A 341 3.29 -16.09 -2.66
N ALA A 342 2.30 -15.40 -3.22
CA ALA A 342 0.91 -15.48 -2.79
C ALA A 342 0.36 -16.92 -2.92
N ARG A 343 0.64 -17.60 -4.03
CA ARG A 343 0.23 -18.97 -4.28
C ARG A 343 0.89 -19.96 -3.32
N ALA A 344 2.20 -19.81 -3.09
CA ALA A 344 2.94 -20.64 -2.13
C ALA A 344 2.38 -20.52 -0.71
N ARG A 345 2.02 -19.29 -0.31
CA ARG A 345 1.35 -19.01 0.97
C ARG A 345 -0.02 -19.67 1.05
N ILE A 346 -0.89 -19.49 0.05
CA ILE A 346 -2.26 -20.03 0.06
C ILE A 346 -2.25 -21.56 0.13
N HIS A 347 -1.39 -22.23 -0.64
CA HIS A 347 -1.34 -23.69 -0.64
C HIS A 347 -0.96 -24.30 0.71
N LYS A 348 -0.19 -23.58 1.55
CA LYS A 348 0.21 -24.05 2.89
C LYS A 348 -0.68 -23.54 4.02
N MET A 349 -1.48 -22.50 3.77
CA MET A 349 -2.47 -21.99 4.72
C MET A 349 -3.79 -22.79 4.69
N SER A 350 -3.82 -23.91 3.94
CA SER A 350 -4.91 -24.89 4.03
C SER A 350 -5.02 -25.42 5.45
N LEU A 351 -6.23 -25.33 6.00
CA LEU A 351 -6.53 -25.79 7.36
C LEU A 351 -6.15 -27.27 7.50
N PRO A 352 -5.35 -27.67 8.52
CA PRO A 352 -5.05 -29.06 8.77
C PRO A 352 -6.34 -29.89 8.90
N PRO A 353 -6.36 -31.13 8.40
CA PRO A 353 -7.53 -31.99 8.46
C PRO A 353 -8.00 -32.23 9.90
N GLU A 354 -7.10 -32.17 10.87
CA GLU A 354 -7.41 -32.29 12.30
C GLU A 354 -8.28 -31.13 12.80
N ILE A 355 -7.93 -29.87 12.45
CA ILE A 355 -8.73 -28.70 12.84
C ILE A 355 -10.08 -28.73 12.13
N ALA A 356 -10.11 -29.08 10.84
CA ALA A 356 -11.36 -29.20 10.08
C ALA A 356 -12.30 -30.27 10.68
N GLN A 357 -11.74 -31.38 11.16
CA GLN A 357 -12.50 -32.44 11.83
C GLN A 357 -13.06 -31.96 13.18
N VAL A 358 -12.26 -31.25 13.99
CA VAL A 358 -12.72 -30.68 15.26
C VAL A 358 -13.81 -29.64 15.03
N ASP A 359 -13.70 -28.78 14.01
CA ASP A 359 -14.74 -27.81 13.66
C ASP A 359 -16.07 -28.49 13.27
N ALA A 360 -16.00 -29.60 12.52
CA ALA A 360 -17.17 -30.41 12.18
C ALA A 360 -17.82 -31.05 13.42
N ASP A 361 -17.01 -31.55 14.35
CA ASP A 361 -17.48 -32.11 15.62
C ASP A 361 -18.10 -31.03 16.54
N LEU A 362 -17.51 -29.84 16.55
CA LEU A 362 -17.97 -28.70 17.33
C LEU A 362 -19.33 -28.19 16.82
N LEU A 363 -19.52 -28.17 15.49
CA LEU A 363 -20.82 -27.89 14.87
C LEU A 363 -21.87 -28.93 15.26
N ARG A 364 -21.52 -30.22 15.19
CA ARG A 364 -22.41 -31.32 15.57
C ARG A 364 -22.85 -31.22 17.03
N VAL A 365 -21.90 -30.99 17.96
CA VAL A 365 -22.18 -30.86 19.40
C VAL A 365 -23.01 -29.61 19.68
N ARG A 366 -22.78 -28.48 18.99
CA ARG A 366 -23.59 -27.27 19.12
C ARG A 366 -25.04 -27.49 18.72
N THR A 367 -25.27 -28.18 17.60
CA THR A 367 -26.62 -28.53 17.13
C THR A 367 -27.32 -29.42 18.14
N GLN A 368 -26.68 -30.51 18.58
CA GLN A 368 -27.22 -31.43 19.59
C GLN A 368 -27.52 -30.72 20.92
N LYS A 369 -26.65 -29.80 21.35
CA LYS A 369 -26.86 -29.01 22.56
C LYS A 369 -28.10 -28.12 22.45
N SER A 370 -28.30 -27.50 21.28
CA SER A 370 -29.47 -26.66 21.01
C SER A 370 -30.75 -27.51 21.02
N GLU A 371 -30.73 -28.67 20.38
CA GLU A 371 -31.87 -29.61 20.36
C GLU A 371 -32.22 -30.11 21.76
N ALA A 372 -31.23 -30.56 22.55
CA ALA A 372 -31.44 -30.99 23.93
C ALA A 372 -31.95 -29.85 24.84
N ALA A 373 -31.46 -28.61 24.62
CA ALA A 373 -31.96 -27.44 25.34
C ALA A 373 -33.42 -27.12 24.97
N SER A 374 -33.80 -27.22 23.69
CA SER A 374 -35.18 -27.05 23.22
C SER A 374 -36.11 -28.15 23.73
N ALA A 375 -35.61 -29.38 23.88
CA ALA A 375 -36.33 -30.51 24.46
C ALA A 375 -36.41 -30.48 26.00
N GLN A 376 -35.83 -29.46 26.66
CA GLN A 376 -35.72 -29.33 28.11
C GLN A 376 -34.93 -30.46 28.80
N GLU A 377 -34.07 -31.16 28.06
CA GLU A 377 -33.16 -32.19 28.57
C GLU A 377 -31.90 -31.54 29.14
N PHE A 378 -32.04 -30.85 30.28
CA PHE A 378 -30.98 -30.01 30.85
C PHE A 378 -29.70 -30.77 31.21
N GLU A 379 -29.80 -32.04 31.62
CA GLU A 379 -28.63 -32.86 31.95
C GLU A 379 -27.80 -33.20 30.71
N GLN A 380 -28.47 -33.54 29.59
CA GLN A 380 -27.81 -33.82 28.32
C GLN A 380 -27.21 -32.54 27.71
N ALA A 381 -27.94 -31.42 27.80
CA ALA A 381 -27.41 -30.11 27.39
C ALA A 381 -26.18 -29.70 28.21
N ALA A 382 -26.12 -30.04 29.51
CA ALA A 382 -24.94 -29.80 30.35
C ALA A 382 -23.73 -30.64 29.91
N ARG A 383 -23.92 -31.94 29.64
CA ARG A 383 -22.83 -32.81 29.14
C ARG A 383 -22.30 -32.33 27.78
N LEU A 384 -23.19 -31.96 26.86
CA LEU A 384 -22.82 -31.43 25.54
C LEU A 384 -22.12 -30.08 25.64
N ARG A 385 -22.47 -29.25 26.63
CA ARG A 385 -21.74 -28.00 26.92
C ARG A 385 -20.32 -28.25 27.40
N ASP A 386 -20.11 -29.24 28.26
CA ASP A 386 -18.77 -29.60 28.73
C ASP A 386 -17.94 -30.18 27.58
N GLN A 387 -18.56 -30.99 26.70
CA GLN A 387 -17.93 -31.50 25.49
C GLN A 387 -17.59 -30.39 24.47
N GLU A 388 -18.48 -29.41 24.28
CA GLU A 388 -18.19 -28.22 23.47
C GLU A 388 -16.98 -27.48 24.03
N LYS A 389 -16.92 -27.29 25.35
CA LYS A 389 -15.79 -26.61 25.99
C LYS A 389 -14.48 -27.38 25.80
N SER A 390 -14.49 -28.71 25.86
CA SER A 390 -13.28 -29.51 25.57
C SER A 390 -12.87 -29.43 24.12
N LEU A 391 -13.82 -29.45 23.18
CA LEU A 391 -13.53 -29.34 21.73
C LEU A 391 -13.02 -27.95 21.36
N VAL A 392 -13.55 -26.88 21.97
CA VAL A 392 -13.02 -25.51 21.80
C VAL A 392 -11.58 -25.43 22.29
N ALA A 393 -11.28 -25.98 23.47
CA ALA A 393 -9.92 -25.96 24.01
C ALA A 393 -8.94 -26.75 23.13
N GLU A 394 -9.38 -27.90 22.58
CA GLU A 394 -8.58 -28.69 21.66
C GLU A 394 -8.36 -27.97 20.32
N ARG A 395 -9.40 -27.34 19.78
CA ARG A 395 -9.32 -26.52 18.56
C ARG A 395 -8.34 -25.36 18.72
N ASP A 396 -8.42 -24.64 19.84
CA ASP A 396 -7.53 -23.52 20.12
C ASP A 396 -6.07 -23.97 20.30
N ARG A 397 -5.86 -25.14 20.91
CA ARG A 397 -4.54 -25.75 21.03
C ARG A 397 -3.97 -26.12 19.65
N LEU A 398 -4.73 -26.85 18.84
CA LEU A 398 -4.32 -27.25 17.49
C LEU A 398 -4.08 -26.04 16.59
N GLU A 399 -4.90 -24.99 16.69
CA GLU A 399 -4.68 -23.75 15.95
C GLU A 399 -3.39 -23.04 16.39
N THR A 400 -3.09 -23.01 17.69
CA THR A 400 -1.85 -22.41 18.20
C THR A 400 -0.63 -23.19 17.72
N GLU A 401 -0.67 -24.53 17.83
CA GLU A 401 0.40 -25.40 17.33
C GLU A 401 0.60 -25.24 15.81
N TRP A 402 -0.48 -25.11 15.05
CA TRP A 402 -0.42 -24.88 13.59
C TRP A 402 0.17 -23.51 13.24
N ARG A 403 -0.25 -22.44 13.93
CA ARG A 403 0.32 -21.08 13.72
C ARG A 403 1.81 -21.05 14.05
N GLU A 404 2.23 -21.69 15.13
CA GLU A 404 3.66 -21.80 15.46
C GLU A 404 4.45 -22.59 14.40
N GLN A 405 3.85 -23.61 13.79
CA GLN A 405 4.48 -24.36 12.70
C GLN A 405 4.56 -23.54 11.40
N LEU A 406 3.55 -22.72 11.11
CA LEU A 406 3.56 -21.81 9.97
C LEU A 406 4.67 -20.77 10.09
N ASP A 407 4.81 -20.13 11.26
CA ASP A 407 5.84 -19.12 11.51
C ASP A 407 7.27 -19.71 11.45
N LYS A 408 7.43 -20.99 11.81
CA LYS A 408 8.72 -21.70 11.74
C LYS A 408 9.06 -22.19 10.33
N ASN A 409 8.07 -22.42 9.48
CA ASN A 409 8.24 -23.00 8.15
C ASN A 409 8.10 -21.94 7.06
N ILE A 410 9.15 -21.12 6.87
CA ILE A 410 9.25 -20.23 5.71
C ILE A 410 9.22 -21.08 4.44
N VAL A 411 8.28 -20.79 3.54
CA VAL A 411 8.13 -21.53 2.28
C VAL A 411 9.15 -21.01 1.28
N THR A 412 9.93 -21.90 0.69
CA THR A 412 10.85 -21.53 -0.39
C THR A 412 10.14 -21.63 -1.74
N VAL A 413 10.27 -20.58 -2.55
CA VAL A 413 9.78 -20.52 -3.93
C VAL A 413 10.93 -20.80 -4.88
N ASP A 414 10.73 -21.79 -5.75
CA ASP A 414 11.70 -22.27 -6.75
C ASP A 414 11.25 -21.96 -8.18
N GLU A 415 12.13 -22.20 -9.16
CA GLU A 415 11.89 -22.11 -10.60
C GLU A 415 10.62 -22.86 -11.03
N ASP A 416 10.35 -24.04 -10.47
CA ASP A 416 9.14 -24.82 -10.79
C ASP A 416 7.85 -24.08 -10.41
N ASP A 417 7.86 -23.31 -9.33
CA ASP A 417 6.67 -22.56 -8.89
C ASP A 417 6.44 -21.34 -9.78
N ILE A 418 7.52 -20.68 -10.21
CA ILE A 418 7.48 -19.62 -11.22
C ILE A 418 6.92 -20.16 -12.54
N ALA A 419 7.41 -21.31 -13.00
CA ALA A 419 6.93 -21.93 -14.23
C ALA A 419 5.44 -22.26 -14.17
N LYS A 420 4.93 -22.73 -13.03
CA LYS A 420 3.48 -22.98 -12.84
C LYS A 420 2.65 -21.70 -12.90
N VAL A 421 3.17 -20.58 -12.41
CA VAL A 421 2.50 -19.27 -12.47
C VAL A 421 2.47 -18.76 -13.89
N VAL A 422 3.62 -18.70 -14.57
CA VAL A 422 3.69 -18.27 -15.98
C VAL A 422 2.81 -19.16 -16.87
N SER A 423 2.73 -20.45 -16.58
CA SER A 423 1.82 -21.36 -17.28
C SER A 423 0.36 -21.04 -17.06
N GLY A 424 -0.01 -20.67 -15.83
CA GLY A 424 -1.37 -20.24 -15.48
C GLY A 424 -1.78 -18.96 -16.18
N ILE A 425 -0.88 -17.97 -16.25
CA ILE A 425 -1.11 -16.67 -16.89
C ILE A 425 -1.26 -16.84 -18.41
N THR A 426 -0.34 -17.57 -19.04
CA THR A 426 -0.22 -17.63 -20.50
C THR A 426 -1.00 -18.79 -21.14
N GLY A 427 -1.39 -19.79 -20.34
CA GLY A 427 -1.93 -21.06 -20.84
C GLY A 427 -0.90 -21.96 -21.54
N VAL A 428 0.36 -21.55 -21.61
CA VAL A 428 1.45 -22.31 -22.23
C VAL A 428 2.17 -23.13 -21.16
N PRO A 429 2.35 -24.45 -21.32
CA PRO A 429 3.15 -25.24 -20.38
C PRO A 429 4.60 -24.79 -20.40
N VAL A 430 5.14 -24.35 -19.26
CA VAL A 430 6.54 -23.84 -19.13
C VAL A 430 7.42 -24.71 -18.23
N SER A 431 6.93 -25.87 -17.80
CA SER A 431 7.68 -26.82 -16.96
C SER A 431 8.96 -27.30 -17.65
N ASN A 432 10.01 -27.52 -16.87
CA ASN A 432 11.37 -27.85 -17.31
C ASN A 432 11.51 -28.42 -18.74
N LEU A 433 12.13 -27.57 -19.56
CA LEU A 433 12.39 -27.68 -21.00
C LEU A 433 13.38 -28.79 -21.40
N THR A 434 13.83 -29.64 -20.48
CA THR A 434 15.04 -30.45 -20.71
C THR A 434 14.79 -31.81 -21.35
N GLU A 435 13.63 -32.45 -21.14
CA GLU A 435 13.37 -33.78 -21.72
C GLU A 435 11.97 -33.95 -22.31
N THR A 436 10.93 -33.41 -21.67
CA THR A 436 9.55 -33.63 -22.07
C THR A 436 9.13 -32.86 -23.31
N GLU A 437 9.61 -31.62 -23.52
CA GLU A 437 9.29 -30.84 -24.71
C GLU A 437 10.08 -31.29 -25.94
N ALA A 438 11.37 -31.61 -25.79
CA ALA A 438 12.15 -32.22 -26.88
C ALA A 438 11.53 -33.57 -27.31
N SER A 439 11.07 -34.37 -26.35
CA SER A 439 10.34 -35.61 -26.64
C SER A 439 8.96 -35.38 -27.25
N ARG A 440 8.23 -34.32 -26.86
CA ARG A 440 6.98 -33.91 -27.52
C ARG A 440 7.23 -33.40 -28.93
N LEU A 441 8.29 -32.62 -29.15
CA LEU A 441 8.71 -32.14 -30.47
C LEU A 441 9.03 -33.31 -31.40
N LEU A 442 9.80 -34.29 -30.91
CA LEU A 442 10.08 -35.53 -31.63
C LEU A 442 8.83 -36.36 -31.95
N ARG A 443 7.77 -36.22 -31.16
CA ARG A 443 6.47 -36.91 -31.36
C ARG A 443 5.37 -35.97 -31.84
N THR A 444 5.71 -34.79 -32.35
CA THR A 444 4.71 -33.78 -32.71
C THR A 444 3.86 -34.25 -33.87
N GLU A 445 4.47 -34.87 -34.87
CA GLU A 445 3.79 -35.51 -36.01
C GLU A 445 2.76 -36.55 -35.51
N ASP A 446 3.19 -37.51 -34.67
CA ASP A 446 2.30 -38.53 -34.09
C ASP A 446 1.13 -37.95 -33.28
N ILE A 447 1.39 -36.89 -32.49
CA ILE A 447 0.37 -36.22 -31.67
C ILE A 447 -0.61 -35.42 -32.55
N LEU A 448 -0.12 -34.80 -33.62
CA LEU A 448 -0.94 -34.04 -34.56
C LEU A 448 -1.82 -34.97 -35.40
N HIS A 449 -1.31 -36.12 -35.86
CA HIS A 449 -2.12 -37.13 -36.57
C HIS A 449 -3.24 -37.74 -35.71
N GLN A 450 -3.10 -37.76 -34.38
CA GLN A 450 -4.19 -38.18 -33.49
C GLN A 450 -5.36 -37.18 -33.45
N ARG A 451 -5.11 -35.90 -33.77
CA ARG A 451 -6.08 -34.81 -33.66
C ARG A 451 -6.56 -34.29 -35.01
N VAL A 452 -5.72 -34.38 -36.04
CA VAL A 452 -6.00 -33.97 -37.42
C VAL A 452 -5.99 -35.22 -38.29
N VAL A 453 -7.17 -35.59 -38.80
CA VAL A 453 -7.35 -36.83 -39.57
C VAL A 453 -7.38 -36.52 -41.07
N GLY A 454 -6.54 -37.20 -41.85
CA GLY A 454 -6.58 -37.18 -43.32
C GLY A 454 -5.88 -36.00 -44.00
N GLN A 455 -5.00 -35.28 -43.28
CA GLN A 455 -4.21 -34.16 -43.79
C GLN A 455 -2.71 -34.41 -43.56
N ASP A 456 -2.22 -35.56 -44.01
CA ASP A 456 -0.86 -36.03 -43.70
C ASP A 456 0.25 -35.20 -44.35
N GLU A 457 -0.05 -34.41 -45.39
CA GLU A 457 0.92 -33.52 -46.04
C GLU A 457 1.00 -32.14 -45.34
N ALA A 458 0.00 -31.80 -44.52
CA ALA A 458 -0.07 -30.53 -43.79
C ALA A 458 0.39 -30.63 -42.33
N VAL A 459 0.28 -31.83 -41.73
CA VAL A 459 0.92 -32.22 -40.46
C VAL A 459 2.40 -32.44 -40.72
#